data_AF-X1CF97-F1
#
_entry.id   AF-X1CF97-F1
#
_cell.length_a   1.000
_cell.length_b   1.000
_cell.length_c   1.000
_cell.angle_alpha   90.00
_cell.angle_beta   90.00
_cell.angle_gamma   90.00
#
_symmetry.space_group_name_H-M   'P 1'
#
loop_
_entity.id
_entity.type
_entity.pdbx_description
1 polymer ?
#
loop_
_entity_poly.entity_id
_entity_poly.type
_entity_poly.pdbx_seq_one_letter_code
_entity_poly.pdbx_strand_id
1 'polypeptide(L)'
;NTTGMGGSPAGTWRQLFTATGHQMILQGNRTGETIPEDFQVGWMGLAFPNKQQQITEIRWQTSDRKYGRINIEEMHSYNKPCIIFEEGFLLKEEQAFHLYGYVEELDYQRIVMLGALYYKVIDKVLGAPGSAI
;
A
#
# COMPACT_ATOMS: atom_id res chain seq x y z
N ASN A 1 -27.18 15.31 5.58
CA ASN A 1 -26.28 15.81 4.52
C ASN A 1 -24.86 15.84 5.06
N THR A 2 -23.90 15.00 4.71
CA THR A 2 -23.72 13.99 3.66
C THR A 2 -22.74 12.96 4.23
N THR A 3 -22.99 11.68 3.98
CA THR A 3 -22.21 10.51 4.37
C THR A 3 -20.78 10.57 3.84
N GLY A 4 -19.82 10.91 4.70
CA GLY A 4 -18.39 10.66 4.48
C GLY A 4 -18.02 9.32 5.10
N MET A 5 -18.47 8.20 4.53
CA MET A 5 -17.84 6.91 4.80
C MET A 5 -16.49 6.91 4.08
N GLY A 6 -15.51 7.59 4.66
CA GLY A 6 -14.12 7.40 4.29
C GLY A 6 -13.78 5.94 4.52
N GLY A 7 -13.30 5.26 3.48
CA GLY A 7 -12.81 3.90 3.57
C GLY A 7 -11.91 3.77 4.79
N SER A 8 -12.16 2.73 5.59
CA SER A 8 -11.34 2.42 6.76
C SER A 8 -9.87 2.56 6.36
N PRO A 9 -9.03 3.29 7.13
CA PRO A 9 -7.61 3.39 6.81
C PRO A 9 -7.07 1.99 6.57
N ALA A 10 -6.28 1.85 5.52
CA ALA A 10 -5.62 0.64 5.08
C ALA A 10 -4.60 0.17 6.14
N GLY A 11 -5.08 -0.14 7.35
CA GLY A 11 -4.28 -0.50 8.51
C GLY A 11 -3.96 -1.98 8.55
N THR A 12 -4.43 -2.77 7.59
CA THR A 12 -4.15 -4.21 7.50
C THR A 12 -3.86 -4.61 6.06
N TRP A 13 -3.08 -5.67 5.90
CA TRP A 13 -2.72 -6.19 4.56
C TRP A 13 -3.91 -6.76 3.78
N ARG A 14 -5.06 -6.99 4.43
CA ARG A 14 -6.30 -7.47 3.81
C ARG A 14 -7.40 -6.44 4.01
N GLN A 15 -7.90 -5.89 2.92
CA GLN A 15 -8.88 -4.80 2.92
C GLN A 15 -10.14 -5.22 2.19
N LEU A 16 -11.29 -4.76 2.69
CA LEU A 16 -12.57 -4.86 1.99
C LEU A 16 -12.80 -3.57 1.22
N PHE A 17 -12.94 -3.67 -0.10
CA PHE A 17 -13.37 -2.52 -0.89
C PHE A 17 -14.89 -2.46 -0.93
N THR A 18 -15.46 -1.32 -0.53
CA THR A 18 -16.91 -1.07 -0.51
C THR A 18 -17.37 -0.06 -1.57
N ALA A 19 -16.42 0.53 -2.30
CA ALA A 19 -16.67 1.46 -3.40
C ALA A 19 -15.65 1.24 -4.53
N THR A 20 -16.10 1.42 -5.77
CA THR A 20 -15.26 1.36 -6.97
C THR A 20 -14.52 2.68 -7.18
N GLY A 21 -13.54 2.67 -8.10
CA GLY A 21 -12.74 3.83 -8.44
C GLY A 21 -11.44 3.93 -7.65
N HIS A 22 -10.83 5.13 -7.63
CA HIS A 22 -9.55 5.34 -6.96
C HIS A 22 -9.71 5.31 -5.44
N GLN A 23 -9.21 4.26 -4.82
CA GLN A 23 -9.17 4.09 -3.37
C GLN A 23 -7.72 4.11 -2.88
N MET A 24 -7.51 4.58 -1.66
CA MET A 24 -6.21 4.44 -1.00
C MET A 24 -6.08 3.00 -0.49
N ILE A 25 -4.97 2.35 -0.81
CA ILE A 25 -4.77 0.92 -0.56
C ILE A 25 -3.63 0.65 0.42
N LEU A 26 -2.63 1.52 0.52
CA LEU A 26 -1.60 1.47 1.56
C LEU A 26 -1.14 2.89 1.88
N GLN A 27 -0.79 3.13 3.13
CA GLN A 27 -0.34 4.43 3.61
C GLN A 27 0.65 4.26 4.77
N GLY A 28 1.34 5.32 5.14
CA GLY A 28 2.08 5.35 6.41
C GLY A 28 1.15 5.41 7.63
N ASN A 29 1.75 5.39 8.82
CA ASN A 29 1.05 5.21 10.09
C ASN A 29 1.18 6.46 10.94
N ARG A 30 0.05 6.88 11.55
CA ARG A 30 -0.20 8.10 12.35
C ARG A 30 -0.79 9.26 11.54
N THR A 31 -1.13 10.33 12.27
CA THR A 31 -1.59 11.60 11.71
C THR A 31 -0.57 12.16 10.72
N GLY A 32 -0.98 12.34 9.47
CA GLY A 32 -0.09 12.75 8.38
C GLY A 32 0.45 11.59 7.53
N GLU A 33 0.06 10.35 7.83
CA GLU A 33 0.32 9.17 7.00
C GLU A 33 1.83 8.99 6.71
N THR A 34 2.65 9.32 7.73
CA THR A 34 4.10 9.31 7.67
C THR A 34 4.69 7.99 8.12
N ILE A 35 5.90 7.69 7.66
CA ILE A 35 6.70 6.61 8.25
C ILE A 35 7.09 7.03 9.68
N PRO A 36 6.89 6.18 10.70
CA PRO A 36 7.25 6.53 12.07
C PRO A 36 8.74 6.84 12.22
N GLU A 37 9.07 7.71 13.17
CA GLU A 37 10.45 8.04 13.55
C GLU A 37 11.28 6.77 13.85
N ASP A 38 12.57 6.75 13.49
CA ASP A 38 13.50 5.61 13.62
C ASP A 38 13.24 4.42 12.68
N PHE A 39 12.32 4.55 11.72
CA PHE A 39 12.05 3.53 10.71
C PHE A 39 12.39 4.00 9.31
N GLN A 40 12.90 3.08 8.50
CA GLN A 40 13.05 3.26 7.06
C GLN A 40 12.50 2.04 6.34
N VAL A 41 11.83 2.25 5.20
CA VAL A 41 11.22 1.17 4.43
C VAL A 41 11.88 1.12 3.05
N GLY A 42 12.56 0.02 2.76
CA GLY A 42 12.98 -0.30 1.41
C GLY A 42 11.84 -1.01 0.69
N TRP A 43 11.15 -0.31 -0.21
CA TRP A 43 10.01 -0.83 -0.97
C TRP A 43 10.45 -1.26 -2.36
N MET A 44 10.40 -2.57 -2.64
CA MET A 44 10.88 -3.15 -3.90
C MET A 44 9.74 -3.63 -4.82
N GLY A 45 8.50 -3.64 -4.33
CA GLY A 45 7.37 -4.13 -5.11
C GLY A 45 6.11 -4.42 -4.30
N LEU A 46 5.13 -5.04 -4.96
CA LEU A 46 3.84 -5.41 -4.39
C LEU A 46 3.49 -6.84 -4.74
N ALA A 47 3.02 -7.60 -3.76
CA ALA A 47 2.45 -8.93 -3.98
C ALA A 47 0.94 -8.91 -3.78
N PHE A 48 0.24 -9.61 -4.67
CA PHE A 48 -1.21 -9.75 -4.67
C PHE A 48 -1.55 -11.24 -4.56
N PRO A 49 -1.53 -11.79 -3.32
CA PRO A 49 -1.65 -13.24 -3.10
C PRO A 49 -3.08 -13.78 -3.23
N ASN A 50 -4.06 -12.92 -3.54
CA ASN A 50 -5.41 -13.32 -3.87
C ASN A 50 -5.43 -14.02 -5.24
N LYS A 51 -6.41 -14.90 -5.45
CA LYS A 51 -6.67 -15.46 -6.79
C LYS A 51 -7.46 -14.50 -7.67
N GLN A 52 -8.44 -13.83 -7.09
CA GLN A 52 -9.22 -12.80 -7.77
C GLN A 52 -8.60 -11.44 -7.49
N GLN A 53 -8.24 -10.73 -8.56
CA GLN A 53 -7.69 -9.39 -8.47
C GLN A 53 -8.79 -8.37 -8.67
N GLN A 54 -8.83 -7.38 -7.79
CA GLN A 54 -9.83 -6.29 -7.84
C GLN A 54 -9.25 -4.96 -8.32
N ILE A 55 -7.94 -4.91 -8.60
CA ILE A 55 -7.20 -3.68 -8.87
C ILE A 55 -6.51 -3.76 -10.22
N THR A 56 -6.75 -2.75 -11.06
CA THR A 56 -6.22 -2.67 -12.43
C THR A 56 -5.23 -1.53 -12.66
N GLU A 57 -5.17 -0.55 -11.75
CA GLU A 57 -4.19 0.54 -11.81
C GLU A 57 -3.62 0.81 -10.43
N ILE A 58 -2.33 1.14 -10.37
CA ILE A 58 -1.68 1.68 -9.17
C ILE A 58 -1.07 3.05 -9.44
N ARG A 59 -1.09 3.91 -8.41
CA ARG A 59 -0.35 5.17 -8.38
C ARG A 59 0.14 5.41 -6.96
N TRP A 60 1.30 6.02 -6.79
CA TRP A 60 1.79 6.37 -5.47
C TRP A 60 2.38 7.77 -5.43
N GLN A 61 2.44 8.31 -4.22
CA GLN A 61 3.08 9.57 -3.94
C GLN A 61 3.80 9.49 -2.60
N THR A 62 4.98 10.08 -2.58
CA THR A 62 5.74 10.38 -1.39
C THR A 62 5.63 11.88 -1.10
N SER A 63 6.01 12.31 0.11
CA SER A 63 5.97 13.73 0.50
C SER A 63 6.64 14.67 -0.52
N ASP A 64 7.73 14.21 -1.13
CA ASP A 64 8.55 14.94 -2.09
C ASP A 64 8.12 14.77 -3.55
N ARG A 65 7.53 13.63 -3.92
CA ARG A 65 7.31 13.28 -5.33
C ARG A 65 6.02 12.51 -5.56
N LYS A 66 5.33 12.86 -6.65
CA LYS A 66 4.23 12.07 -7.21
C LYS A 66 4.76 11.18 -8.32
N TYR A 67 4.37 9.92 -8.29
CA TYR A 67 4.71 8.96 -9.33
C TYR A 67 3.51 8.75 -10.26
N GLY A 68 3.82 8.35 -11.49
CA GLY A 68 2.83 8.14 -12.53
C GLY A 68 1.86 7.01 -12.18
N ARG A 69 0.77 6.97 -12.94
CA ARG A 69 -0.16 5.83 -12.92
C ARG A 69 0.43 4.70 -13.74
N ILE A 70 0.34 3.50 -13.23
CA ILE A 70 0.77 2.28 -13.91
C ILE A 70 -0.45 1.36 -14.01
N ASN A 71 -0.79 0.99 -15.24
CA ASN A 71 -1.79 -0.02 -15.52
C ASN A 71 -1.18 -1.40 -15.27
N ILE A 72 -1.92 -2.25 -14.56
CA ILE A 72 -1.49 -3.57 -14.10
C ILE A 72 -2.54 -4.65 -14.43
N GLU A 73 -3.41 -4.41 -15.41
CA GLU A 73 -4.46 -5.35 -15.86
C GLU A 73 -3.91 -6.72 -16.25
N GLU A 74 -2.65 -6.79 -16.72
CA GLU A 74 -2.00 -8.05 -17.08
C GLU A 74 -1.95 -9.04 -15.91
N MET A 75 -1.99 -8.53 -14.66
CA MET A 75 -1.97 -9.35 -13.45
C MET A 75 -3.12 -10.36 -13.35
N HIS A 76 -4.26 -10.09 -13.99
CA HIS A 76 -5.41 -11.02 -13.99
C HIS A 76 -5.10 -12.36 -14.65
N SER A 77 -4.05 -12.42 -15.47
CA SER A 77 -3.61 -13.65 -16.12
C SER A 77 -2.80 -14.57 -15.20
N TYR A 78 -2.40 -14.10 -14.02
CA TYR A 78 -1.55 -14.82 -13.07
C TYR A 78 -2.33 -15.25 -11.82
N ASN A 79 -2.00 -16.42 -11.27
CA ASN A 79 -2.70 -16.99 -10.10
C ASN A 79 -2.44 -16.22 -8.79
N LYS A 80 -1.23 -15.64 -8.64
CA LYS A 80 -0.78 -14.84 -7.48
C LYS A 80 0.30 -13.84 -7.93
N PRO A 81 -0.08 -12.79 -8.66
CA PRO A 81 0.87 -11.87 -9.27
C PRO A 81 1.70 -11.12 -8.23
N CYS A 82 2.92 -10.76 -8.64
CA CYS A 82 3.74 -9.80 -7.95
C CYS A 82 4.32 -8.81 -8.96
N ILE A 83 4.41 -7.55 -8.57
CA ILE A 83 5.08 -6.49 -9.30
C ILE A 83 6.40 -6.22 -8.57
N ILE A 84 7.49 -6.21 -9.31
CA ILE A 84 8.81 -5.83 -8.81
C ILE A 84 9.24 -4.61 -9.60
N PHE A 85 9.69 -3.57 -8.90
CA PHE A 85 10.21 -2.38 -9.54
C PHE A 85 11.65 -2.62 -9.99
N GLU A 86 12.04 -2.06 -11.14
CA GLU A 86 13.44 -2.09 -11.59
C GLU A 86 14.36 -1.40 -10.59
N GLU A 87 13.90 -0.27 -10.05
CA GLU A 87 14.55 0.46 -8.96
C GLU A 87 13.60 0.53 -7.77
N GLY A 88 14.03 -0.04 -6.63
CA GLY A 88 13.29 0.06 -5.39
C GLY A 88 13.31 1.47 -4.81
N PHE A 89 12.33 1.81 -3.99
CA PHE A 89 12.23 3.09 -3.30
C PHE A 89 12.68 2.95 -1.84
N LEU A 90 13.43 3.94 -1.36
CA LEU A 90 13.73 4.07 0.07
C LEU A 90 12.84 5.16 0.67
N LEU A 91 11.85 4.76 1.46
CA LEU A 91 11.02 5.66 2.24
C LEU A 91 11.72 5.98 3.55
N LYS A 92 11.99 7.26 3.78
CA LYS A 92 12.68 7.74 4.98
C LYS A 92 11.70 7.94 6.13
N GLU A 93 12.25 8.04 7.34
CA GLU A 93 11.50 8.45 8.53
C GLU A 93 10.79 9.78 8.29
N GLU A 94 9.59 9.93 8.87
CA GLU A 94 8.71 11.11 8.77
C GLU A 94 8.23 11.46 7.35
N GLN A 95 8.58 10.66 6.33
CA GLN A 95 8.11 10.86 4.98
C GLN A 95 6.68 10.31 4.83
N ALA A 96 5.76 11.15 4.33
CA ALA A 96 4.42 10.70 3.98
C ALA A 96 4.45 9.73 2.80
N PHE A 97 3.67 8.65 2.87
CA PHE A 97 3.53 7.67 1.81
C PHE A 97 2.07 7.33 1.57
N HIS A 98 1.65 7.39 0.30
CA HIS A 98 0.32 6.96 -0.12
C HIS A 98 0.40 6.14 -1.40
N LEU A 99 -0.20 4.97 -1.38
CA LEU A 99 -0.45 4.13 -2.53
C LEU A 99 -1.97 4.08 -2.76
N TYR A 100 -2.37 4.35 -4.00
CA TYR A 100 -3.74 4.23 -4.45
C TYR A 100 -3.87 3.14 -5.50
N GLY A 101 -4.99 2.45 -5.47
CA GLY A 101 -5.40 1.48 -6.48
C GLY A 101 -6.71 1.92 -7.13
N TYR A 102 -6.89 1.63 -8.41
CA TYR A 102 -8.22 1.70 -9.05
C TYR A 102 -8.95 0.38 -8.83
N VAL A 103 -10.06 0.42 -8.09
CA VAL A 103 -10.87 -0.75 -7.73
C VAL A 103 -12.00 -0.92 -8.74
N GLU A 104 -12.04 -2.07 -9.41
CA GLU A 104 -13.08 -2.40 -10.39
C GLU A 104 -14.27 -3.14 -9.77
N GLU A 105 -14.00 -4.10 -8.89
CA GLU A 105 -15.02 -4.93 -8.25
C GLU A 105 -14.87 -4.90 -6.72
N LEU A 106 -16.00 -4.99 -6.03
CA LEU A 106 -16.10 -4.85 -4.58
C LEU A 106 -15.90 -6.20 -3.91
N ASP A 107 -14.70 -6.44 -3.39
CA ASP A 107 -14.43 -7.62 -2.58
C ASP A 107 -13.21 -7.37 -1.67
N TYR A 108 -12.80 -8.40 -0.95
CA TYR A 108 -11.56 -8.45 -0.21
C TYR A 108 -10.36 -8.62 -1.14
N GLN A 109 -9.39 -7.71 -1.01
CA GLN A 109 -8.07 -7.85 -1.63
C GLN A 109 -6.99 -7.87 -0.54
N ARG A 110 -6.00 -8.76 -0.69
CA ARG A 110 -4.75 -8.68 0.05
C ARG A 110 -3.68 -8.05 -0.83
N ILE A 111 -2.97 -7.10 -0.25
CA ILE A 111 -1.87 -6.38 -0.90
C ILE A 111 -0.75 -6.33 0.12
N VAL A 112 0.42 -6.84 -0.26
CA VAL A 112 1.57 -6.95 0.62
C VAL A 112 2.72 -6.18 -0.02
N MET A 113 3.32 -5.24 0.71
CA MET A 113 4.57 -4.63 0.28
C MET A 113 5.69 -5.66 0.32
N LEU A 114 6.40 -5.78 -0.80
CA LEU A 114 7.65 -6.51 -0.87
C LEU A 114 8.77 -5.54 -0.54
N GLY A 115 9.73 -5.98 0.26
CA GLY A 115 10.82 -5.13 0.68
C GLY A 115 11.43 -5.52 2.02
N ALA A 116 12.09 -4.54 2.62
CA ALA A 116 12.68 -4.64 3.95
C ALA A 116 12.27 -3.44 4.79
N LEU A 117 12.04 -3.70 6.07
CA LEU A 117 11.84 -2.69 7.09
C LEU A 117 13.11 -2.60 7.92
N TYR A 118 13.69 -1.41 7.97
CA TYR A 118 14.91 -1.13 8.70
C TYR A 118 14.58 -0.33 9.96
N TYR A 119 15.23 -0.71 11.06
CA TYR A 119 15.04 -0.13 12.37
C TYR A 119 16.35 0.52 12.80
N LYS A 120 16.30 1.78 13.18
CA LYS A 120 17.46 2.50 13.72
C LYS A 120 17.74 2.09 15.17
N VAL A 121 16.71 1.64 15.89
CA VAL A 121 16.78 1.18 17.29
C VAL A 121 16.38 -0.29 17.35
N ILE A 122 17.22 -1.13 17.96
CA ILE A 122 17.09 -2.60 18.00
C ILE A 122 15.79 -3.04 18.69
N ASP A 123 15.33 -2.31 19.72
CA ASP A 123 14.20 -2.72 20.56
C ASP A 123 12.83 -2.18 20.10
N LYS A 124 12.77 -1.52 18.94
CA LYS A 124 11.53 -0.92 18.43
C LYS A 124 10.78 -1.92 17.55
N VAL A 125 9.68 -2.48 18.06
CA VAL A 125 8.81 -3.40 17.30
C VAL A 125 7.68 -2.62 16.63
N LEU A 126 7.46 -2.82 15.34
CA LEU A 126 6.41 -2.16 14.58
C LEU A 126 5.07 -2.90 14.78
N GLY A 127 4.29 -2.41 15.74
CA GLY A 127 2.85 -2.72 15.86
C GLY A 127 2.47 -4.19 16.07
N ALA A 128 1.17 -4.47 15.93
CA ALA A 128 0.64 -5.83 15.99
C ALA A 128 0.87 -6.56 14.65
N PRO A 129 1.15 -7.88 14.67
CA PRO A 129 1.28 -8.68 13.45
C PRO A 129 0.04 -8.53 12.54
N GLY A 130 0.25 -8.20 11.26
CA GLY A 130 -0.84 -8.02 10.29
C GLY A 130 -1.24 -6.56 10.05
N SER A 131 -0.65 -5.60 10.77
CA SER A 131 -0.81 -4.19 10.48
C SER A 131 -0.05 -3.79 9.21
N ALA A 132 -0.68 -3.03 8.33
CA ALA A 132 0.04 -2.24 7.35
C ALA A 132 0.88 -1.17 8.08
N ILE A 133 1.99 -0.76 7.45
CA ILE A 133 3.06 0.09 8.02
C ILE A 133 2.50 1.30 8.75
#